data_AF-A0A969WGF5-F1
#
_entry.id   AF-A0A969WGF5-F1
#
_cell.length_a   1.000
_cell.length_b   1.000
_cell.length_c   1.000
_cell.angle_alpha   90.00
_cell.angle_beta   90.00
_cell.angle_gamma   90.00
#
_symmetry.space_group_name_H-M   'P 1'
#
loop_
_entity.id
_entity.type
_entity.pdbx_description
1 polymer ?
#
loop_
_entity_poly.entity_id
_entity_poly.type
_entity_poly.pdbx_seq_one_letter_code
_entity_poly.pdbx_strand_id
1 'polypeptide(L)'
;MSIQPSDRGAIAQKKITVTFSEKLLARLDDRIPPRQRSQFISEAVENQLAIEEQLDALEESAGAWRDENHPDMLTDEDIDAWLRNLRSSWVRTDHE
;
A
#
# COMPACT_ATOMS: atom_id res chain seq x y z
N MET A 1 -39.91 -6.40 -6.42
CA MET A 1 -39.03 -5.86 -5.37
C MET A 1 -37.72 -5.48 -6.04
N SER A 2 -37.61 -4.25 -6.53
CA SER A 2 -36.42 -3.79 -7.27
C SER A 2 -35.39 -3.28 -6.27
N ILE A 3 -34.24 -3.95 -6.21
CA ILE A 3 -33.08 -3.46 -5.45
C ILE A 3 -32.41 -2.40 -6.32
N GLN A 4 -32.56 -1.12 -5.97
CA GLN A 4 -31.79 -0.04 -6.56
C GLN A 4 -30.36 -0.08 -6.01
N PRO A 5 -29.31 -0.06 -6.86
CA PRO A 5 -27.93 0.04 -6.41
C PRO A 5 -27.57 1.52 -6.24
N SER A 6 -28.07 2.16 -5.18
CA SER A 6 -27.73 3.55 -4.86
C SER A 6 -27.29 3.68 -3.41
N ASP A 7 -26.31 2.88 -3.00
CA ASP A 7 -25.62 3.08 -1.73
C ASP A 7 -24.21 2.46 -1.72
N ARG A 8 -23.43 2.73 -2.79
CA ARG A 8 -21.96 2.76 -2.61
C ARG A 8 -21.68 4.03 -1.81
N GLY A 9 -21.62 3.87 -0.49
CA GLY A 9 -21.67 4.93 0.51
C GLY A 9 -20.80 6.14 0.15
N ALA A 10 -21.41 7.32 0.18
CA ALA A 10 -20.68 8.57 0.11
C ALA A 10 -19.64 8.61 1.26
N ILE A 11 -18.36 8.71 0.93
CA ILE A 11 -17.29 8.77 1.93
C ILE A 11 -17.52 10.00 2.81
N ALA A 12 -17.72 9.79 4.11
CA ALA A 12 -17.91 10.86 5.07
C ALA A 12 -16.69 11.78 5.10
N GLN A 13 -16.88 13.06 4.73
CA GLN A 13 -15.82 14.06 4.71
C GLN A 13 -15.78 14.82 6.04
N LYS A 14 -14.59 14.99 6.63
CA LYS A 14 -14.38 15.80 7.83
C LYS A 14 -13.52 17.01 7.49
N LYS A 15 -13.97 18.21 7.90
CA LYS A 15 -13.20 19.44 7.73
C LYS A 15 -12.23 19.64 8.89
N ILE A 16 -11.02 20.08 8.56
CA ILE A 16 -9.99 20.50 9.51
C ILE A 16 -9.48 21.89 9.14
N THR A 17 -8.98 22.63 10.13
CA THR A 17 -8.29 23.92 9.90
C THR A 17 -6.80 23.67 9.93
N VAL A 18 -6.09 24.05 8.86
CA VAL A 18 -4.64 23.91 8.73
C VAL A 18 -4.04 25.26 8.39
N THR A 19 -2.97 25.63 9.09
CA THR A 19 -2.24 26.89 8.84
C THR A 19 -1.11 26.65 7.86
N PHE A 20 -1.05 27.46 6.81
CA PHE A 20 0.02 27.46 5.81
C PHE A 20 0.86 28.74 5.94
N SER A 21 2.15 28.65 5.63
CA SER A 21 2.95 29.86 5.42
C SER A 21 2.43 30.62 4.19
N GLU A 22 2.46 31.95 4.23
CA GLU A 22 2.01 32.79 3.11
C GLU A 22 2.74 32.45 1.80
N LYS A 23 4.05 32.21 1.88
CA LYS A 23 4.88 31.82 0.73
C LYS A 23 4.43 30.50 0.10
N LEU A 24 4.05 29.52 0.91
CA LEU A 24 3.57 28.23 0.42
C LEU A 24 2.19 28.36 -0.20
N LEU A 25 1.30 29.14 0.42
CA LEU A 25 -0.03 29.38 -0.10
C LEU A 25 0.03 30.12 -1.44
N ALA A 26 0.86 31.16 -1.56
CA ALA A 26 1.07 31.86 -2.83
C ALA A 26 1.56 30.90 -3.94
N ARG A 27 2.50 30.01 -3.63
CA ARG A 27 2.98 28.98 -4.59
C ARG A 27 1.89 28.00 -4.99
N LEU A 28 1.01 27.62 -4.06
CA LEU A 28 -0.12 26.75 -4.34
C LEU A 28 -1.10 27.46 -5.28
N ASP A 29 -1.37 28.73 -5.00
CA ASP A 29 -2.32 29.57 -5.75
C ASP A 29 -1.86 29.86 -7.18
N ASP A 30 -0.55 30.05 -7.38
CA ASP A 30 0.06 30.26 -8.69
C ASP A 30 -0.02 29.02 -9.60
N ARG A 31 -0.04 27.80 -9.01
CA ARG A 31 0.02 26.54 -9.77
C ARG A 31 -1.31 25.82 -9.88
N ILE A 32 -2.18 25.96 -8.89
CA ILE A 32 -3.41 25.17 -8.79
C ILE A 32 -4.61 26.07 -9.10
N PRO A 33 -5.45 25.71 -10.10
CA PRO A 33 -6.65 26.45 -10.42
C PRO A 33 -7.59 26.61 -9.20
N PRO A 34 -8.43 27.65 -9.20
CA PRO A 34 -9.47 27.81 -8.19
C PRO A 34 -10.31 26.55 -8.03
N ARG A 35 -10.73 26.25 -6.79
CA ARG A 35 -11.57 25.10 -6.41
C ARG A 35 -10.90 23.71 -6.51
N GLN A 36 -9.64 23.62 -6.93
CA GLN A 36 -8.89 22.35 -6.96
C GLN A 36 -7.96 22.14 -5.76
N ARG A 37 -7.79 23.15 -4.90
CA ARG A 37 -6.86 23.10 -3.75
C ARG A 37 -7.15 21.95 -2.81
N SER A 38 -8.42 21.75 -2.45
CA SER A 38 -8.78 20.68 -1.51
C SER A 38 -8.44 19.30 -2.08
N GLN A 39 -8.70 19.08 -3.37
CA GLN A 39 -8.37 17.82 -4.03
C GLN A 39 -6.85 17.62 -4.06
N PHE A 40 -6.10 18.64 -4.51
CA PHE A 40 -4.64 18.58 -4.56
C PHE A 40 -4.01 18.31 -3.19
N ILE A 41 -4.50 18.97 -2.14
CA ILE A 41 -4.00 18.75 -0.77
C ILE A 41 -4.33 17.33 -0.31
N SER A 42 -5.55 16.84 -0.54
CA SER A 42 -5.93 15.47 -0.18
C SER A 42 -5.06 14.43 -0.89
N GLU A 43 -4.86 14.56 -2.20
CA GLU A 43 -4.02 13.64 -2.98
C GLU A 43 -2.55 13.70 -2.53
N ALA A 44 -2.03 14.89 -2.22
CA ALA A 44 -0.66 15.03 -1.70
C ALA A 44 -0.50 14.35 -0.32
N VAL A 45 -1.50 14.47 0.55
CA VAL A 45 -1.51 13.82 1.87
C VAL A 45 -1.60 12.31 1.73
N GLU A 46 -2.48 11.79 0.87
CA GLU A 46 -2.61 10.35 0.60
C GLU A 46 -1.31 9.76 0.08
N ASN A 47 -0.66 10.42 -0.90
CA ASN A 47 0.63 9.96 -1.41
C ASN A 47 1.73 9.97 -0.35
N GLN A 48 1.79 11.00 0.50
CA GLN A 48 2.79 11.06 1.56
C GLN A 48 2.55 9.95 2.60
N LEU A 49 1.30 9.74 3.02
CA LEU A 49 0.97 8.68 3.98
C LEU A 49 1.32 7.30 3.45
N ALA A 50 1.04 7.02 2.18
CA ALA A 50 1.42 5.74 1.56
C ALA A 50 2.95 5.51 1.60
N ILE A 51 3.75 6.56 1.46
CA ILE A 51 5.22 6.47 1.58
C ILE A 51 5.62 6.17 3.03
N GLU A 52 5.05 6.87 4.01
CA GLU A 52 5.35 6.61 5.43
C GLU A 52 4.96 5.17 5.82
N GLU A 53 3.76 4.71 5.43
CA GLU A 53 3.31 3.33 5.68
C GLU A 53 4.23 2.29 5.04
N GLN A 54 4.77 2.57 3.86
CA GLN A 54 5.73 1.70 3.21
C GLN A 54 7.09 1.69 3.93
N LEU A 55 7.55 2.83 4.44
CA LEU A 55 8.77 2.91 5.23
C LEU A 55 8.62 2.13 6.55
N ASP A 56 7.49 2.27 7.22
CA ASP A 56 7.17 1.51 8.43
C ASP A 56 7.20 0.00 8.13
N ALA A 57 6.57 -0.45 7.04
CA ALA A 57 6.59 -1.85 6.63
C ALA A 57 8.00 -2.38 6.31
N LEU A 58 8.87 -1.54 5.72
CA LEU A 58 10.26 -1.89 5.47
C LEU A 58 11.07 -2.02 6.77
N GLU A 59 10.82 -1.15 7.74
CA GLU A 59 11.45 -1.24 9.07
C GLU A 59 10.98 -2.48 9.82
N GLU A 60 9.68 -2.75 9.85
CA GLU A 60 9.09 -3.92 10.51
C GLU A 60 9.55 -5.25 9.89
N SER A 61 9.73 -5.29 8.58
CA SER A 61 10.21 -6.47 7.86
C SER A 61 11.73 -6.59 7.79
N ALA A 62 12.47 -5.64 8.38
CA ALA A 62 13.93 -5.68 8.39
C ALA A 62 14.44 -6.94 9.08
N GLY A 63 15.21 -7.76 8.34
CA GLY A 63 15.70 -9.04 8.83
C GLY A 63 14.70 -10.19 8.76
N ALA A 64 13.54 -9.99 8.12
CA ALA A 64 12.63 -11.09 7.79
C ALA A 64 13.29 -12.16 6.91
N TRP A 65 14.33 -11.79 6.14
CA TRP A 65 15.06 -12.67 5.21
C TRP A 65 16.48 -13.02 5.67
N ARG A 66 16.66 -13.27 6.96
CA ARG A 66 17.94 -13.77 7.49
C ARG A 66 18.08 -15.27 7.28
N ASP A 67 19.31 -15.71 7.02
CA ASP A 67 19.71 -17.11 6.90
C ASP A 67 19.20 -17.98 8.06
N GLU A 68 19.23 -17.46 9.30
CA GLU A 68 18.74 -18.20 10.48
C GLU A 68 17.23 -18.46 10.46
N ASN A 69 16.47 -17.64 9.73
CA ASN A 69 15.01 -17.76 9.60
C ASN A 69 14.60 -18.63 8.41
N HIS A 70 15.50 -18.88 7.45
CA HIS A 70 15.25 -19.64 6.21
C HIS A 70 16.38 -20.64 5.95
N PRO A 71 16.55 -21.66 6.82
CA PRO A 71 17.62 -22.65 6.66
C PRO A 71 17.47 -23.48 5.38
N ASP A 72 16.25 -23.58 4.84
CA ASP A 72 15.89 -24.22 3.57
C ASP A 72 16.27 -23.41 2.32
N MET A 73 16.87 -22.22 2.52
CA MET A 73 17.31 -21.34 1.42
C MET A 73 18.79 -20.94 1.54
N LEU A 74 19.60 -21.66 2.33
CA LEU A 74 21.01 -21.33 2.57
C LEU A 74 21.92 -21.66 1.38
N THR A 75 21.63 -22.74 0.65
CA THR A 75 22.43 -23.21 -0.48
C THR A 75 21.57 -23.47 -1.69
N ASP A 76 22.19 -23.53 -2.88
CA ASP A 76 21.49 -23.88 -4.12
C ASP A 76 20.80 -25.25 -4.00
N GLU A 77 21.43 -26.22 -3.33
CA GLU A 77 20.84 -27.54 -3.07
C GLU A 77 19.62 -27.48 -2.14
N ASP A 78 19.65 -26.63 -1.10
CA ASP A 78 18.52 -26.44 -0.18
C ASP A 78 17.33 -25.81 -0.92
N ILE A 79 17.60 -24.80 -1.74
CA ILE A 79 16.59 -24.14 -2.59
C ILE A 79 15.99 -25.15 -3.57
N ASP A 80 16.81 -26.00 -4.21
CA ASP A 80 16.35 -27.04 -5.14
C ASP A 80 15.51 -28.12 -4.45
N ALA A 81 15.83 -28.46 -3.19
CA ALA A 81 15.02 -29.36 -2.39
C ALA A 81 13.66 -28.72 -2.03
N TRP A 82 13.67 -27.46 -1.59
CA TRP A 82 12.46 -26.70 -1.29
C TRP A 82 11.55 -26.56 -2.52
N LEU A 83 12.11 -26.18 -3.68
CA LEU A 83 11.37 -26.05 -4.94
C LEU A 83 10.77 -27.38 -5.40
N ARG A 84 11.48 -28.51 -5.25
CA ARG A 84 10.94 -29.83 -5.56
C ARG A 84 9.74 -30.16 -4.68
N ASN A 85 9.84 -29.92 -3.38
CA ASN A 85 8.75 -30.15 -2.44
C ASN A 85 7.53 -29.27 -2.77
N LEU A 86 7.75 -27.98 -3.00
CA LEU A 86 6.71 -27.03 -3.36
C LEU A 86 6.00 -27.43 -4.66
N ARG A 87 6.74 -27.80 -5.70
CA ARG A 87 6.13 -28.20 -6.98
C ARG A 87 5.39 -29.54 -6.88
N SER A 88 5.88 -30.46 -6.04
CA SER A 88 5.21 -31.74 -5.82
C SER A 88 3.87 -31.61 -5.07
N SER A 89 3.73 -30.60 -4.19
CA SER A 89 2.47 -30.33 -3.49
C SER A 89 1.40 -29.68 -4.38
N TRP A 90 1.80 -29.16 -5.55
CA TRP A 90 0.90 -28.60 -6.55
C TRP A 90 0.36 -29.65 -7.54
N VAL A 91 0.79 -30.91 -7.40
CA VAL A 91 0.18 -32.01 -8.15
C VAL A 91 -1.30 -32.03 -7.79
N ARG A 92 -2.13 -31.70 -8.78
CA ARG A 92 -3.58 -31.69 -8.66
C ARG A 92 -4.01 -33.08 -8.21
N THR A 93 -4.48 -33.21 -6.98
CA THR A 93 -5.23 -34.40 -6.57
C THR A 93 -6.52 -34.38 -7.36
N ASP A 94 -6.53 -35.03 -8.52
CA ASP A 94 -7.77 -35.41 -9.19
C ASP A 94 -8.46 -36.38 -8.22
N HIS A 95 -9.37 -35.84 -7.41
CA HIS A 95 -10.31 -36.64 -6.64
C HIS A 95 -11.37 -37.16 -7.62
N GLU A 96 -11.22 -38.43 -8.04
CA GLU A 96 -12.31 -39.25 -8.61
C GLU A 96 -13.27 -39.74 -7.52
#